data_AF-A0A3L7AHU2-F1
#
_entry.id   AF-A0A3L7AHU2-F1
#
_cell.length_a   1.000
_cell.length_b   1.000
_cell.length_c   1.000
_cell.angle_alpha   90.00
_cell.angle_beta   90.00
_cell.angle_gamma   90.00
#
_symmetry.space_group_name_H-M   'P 1'
#
loop_
_entity.id
_entity.type
_entity.pdbx_description
1 polymer ?
#
loop_
_entity_poly.entity_id
_entity_poly.type
_entity_poly.pdbx_seq_one_letter_code
_entity_poly.pdbx_strand_id
1 'polypeptide(L)'
;MGRPKGSKNKPKIVPSEAAPSAGHNQLSDEQVQALFFQHKKKYEAALAVKKKADADFKNACKLAKSEIGDDAVERIKYALELETEEGEAKLKARMERQAEVARWMGLPIGAQASLFGEDRTPGDERAFGEGKRAGMEGKERRPPYDAATSQFRKWLEGYDAGQEVNRSLMADAIKPLSEKAPPADPFDDAFPDEASNEDEWDRAAPEPVH
;
A
#
# COMPACT_ATOMS: atom_id res chain seq x y z
N MET A 1 -12.23 62.48 36.30
CA MET A 1 -11.77 61.22 35.66
C MET A 1 -12.87 60.74 34.70
N GLY A 2 -12.86 61.25 33.47
CA GLY A 2 -13.84 60.88 32.44
C GLY A 2 -13.20 59.98 31.39
N ARG A 3 -13.90 58.92 30.99
CA ARG A 3 -13.73 58.30 29.67
C ARG A 3 -15.12 58.10 29.06
N PRO A 4 -15.53 58.97 28.12
CA PRO A 4 -16.74 58.76 27.33
C PRO A 4 -16.49 57.78 26.18
N LYS A 5 -17.55 57.04 25.83
CA LYS A 5 -17.66 56.22 24.62
C LYS A 5 -17.33 57.06 23.37
N GLY A 6 -16.37 56.59 22.58
CA GLY A 6 -15.98 57.19 21.31
C GLY A 6 -16.15 56.22 20.15
N SER A 7 -17.26 56.35 19.44
CA SER A 7 -17.41 55.95 18.04
C SER A 7 -16.37 56.67 17.19
N LYS A 8 -15.63 55.96 16.34
CA LYS A 8 -15.03 56.51 15.11
C LYS A 8 -14.97 55.45 14.00
N ASN A 9 -15.74 55.72 12.95
CA ASN A 9 -15.60 55.20 11.59
C ASN A 9 -14.14 54.87 11.23
N LYS A 10 -13.88 53.63 10.81
CA LYS A 10 -12.73 53.33 9.94
C LYS A 10 -13.10 53.77 8.52
N PRO A 11 -12.34 54.68 7.89
CA PRO A 11 -12.52 54.96 6.47
C PRO A 11 -12.18 53.71 5.67
N LYS A 12 -13.12 53.33 4.79
CA LYS A 12 -12.97 52.23 3.83
C LYS A 12 -11.89 52.65 2.84
N ILE A 13 -10.71 52.04 2.94
CA ILE A 13 -9.64 52.20 1.95
C ILE A 13 -10.17 51.59 0.66
N VAL A 14 -10.58 52.45 -0.27
CA VAL A 14 -10.79 52.11 -1.67
C VAL A 14 -9.45 51.63 -2.24
N PRO A 15 -9.39 50.48 -2.94
CA PRO A 15 -8.17 50.08 -3.61
C PRO A 15 -7.82 51.16 -4.64
N SER A 16 -6.69 51.83 -4.43
CA SER A 16 -6.08 52.64 -5.48
C SER A 16 -5.78 51.69 -6.63
N GLU A 17 -6.44 51.92 -7.75
CA GLU A 17 -6.22 51.23 -9.01
C GLU A 17 -4.80 51.56 -9.49
N ALA A 18 -3.83 50.78 -8.98
CA ALA A 18 -2.47 50.82 -9.46
C ALA A 18 -2.49 50.25 -10.86
N ALA A 19 -2.25 51.12 -11.85
CA ALA A 19 -1.90 50.71 -13.20
C ALA A 19 -0.85 49.59 -13.13
N PRO A 20 -0.92 48.55 -13.97
CA PRO A 20 0.09 47.50 -13.97
C PRO A 20 1.44 48.17 -14.22
N SER A 21 2.27 48.29 -13.18
CA SER A 21 3.67 48.65 -13.38
C SER A 21 4.23 47.55 -14.27
N ALA A 22 4.70 47.90 -15.46
CA ALA A 22 5.29 46.96 -16.41
C ALA A 22 6.36 46.15 -15.67
N GLY A 23 5.97 44.95 -15.25
CA GLY A 23 6.83 44.05 -14.49
C GLY A 23 8.03 43.75 -15.37
N HIS A 24 9.21 43.74 -14.75
CA HIS A 24 10.45 43.21 -15.34
C HIS A 24 10.30 41.68 -15.57
N ASN A 25 9.37 41.27 -16.43
CA ASN A 25 9.00 39.88 -16.73
C ASN A 25 9.60 39.39 -18.05
N GLN A 26 10.47 40.18 -18.68
CA GLN A 26 11.22 39.76 -19.85
C GLN A 26 12.53 39.17 -19.36
N LEU A 27 12.61 37.84 -19.31
CA LEU A 27 13.85 37.12 -19.03
C LEU A 27 14.86 37.47 -20.12
N SER A 28 16.11 37.72 -19.76
CA SER A 28 17.17 37.82 -20.78
C SER A 28 17.38 36.47 -21.46
N ASP A 29 17.93 36.47 -22.68
CA ASP A 29 18.23 35.23 -23.42
C ASP A 29 19.10 34.27 -22.60
N GLU A 30 20.04 34.80 -21.81
CA GLU A 30 20.88 34.00 -20.90
C GLU A 30 20.06 33.38 -19.76
N GLN A 31 19.08 34.08 -19.21
CA GLN A 31 18.18 33.56 -18.18
C GLN A 31 17.23 32.49 -18.75
N VAL A 32 16.73 32.69 -19.97
CA VAL A 32 15.94 31.68 -20.68
C VAL A 32 16.79 30.43 -20.96
N GLN A 33 18.03 30.60 -21.39
CA GLN A 33 18.96 29.49 -21.63
C GLN A 33 19.29 28.73 -20.34
N ALA A 34 19.53 29.44 -19.23
CA ALA A 34 19.75 28.82 -17.92
C ALA A 34 18.52 28.02 -17.45
N LEU A 35 17.32 28.58 -17.58
CA LEU A 35 16.07 27.89 -17.26
C LEU A 35 15.86 26.68 -18.16
N PHE A 36 16.14 26.79 -19.46
CA PHE A 36 16.06 25.68 -20.40
C PHE A 36 16.92 24.49 -19.95
N PHE A 37 18.18 24.71 -19.58
CA PHE A 37 19.03 23.62 -19.10
C PHE A 37 18.58 23.04 -17.76
N GLN A 38 18.05 23.86 -16.85
CA GLN A 38 17.45 23.38 -15.60
C GLN A 38 16.21 22.50 -15.85
N HIS A 39 15.32 22.93 -16.75
CA HIS A 39 14.13 22.18 -17.12
C HIS A 39 14.47 20.93 -17.92
N LYS A 40 15.46 20.97 -18.81
CA LYS A 40 15.98 19.81 -19.54
C LYS A 40 16.47 18.74 -18.56
N LYS A 41 17.29 19.12 -17.56
CA LYS A 41 17.75 18.18 -16.52
C LYS A 41 16.60 17.57 -15.73
N LYS A 42 15.60 18.38 -15.35
CA LYS A 42 14.38 17.89 -14.66
C LYS A 42 13.58 16.93 -15.56
N TYR A 43 13.47 17.23 -16.85
CA TYR A 43 12.78 16.40 -17.83
C TYR A 43 13.49 15.06 -18.03
N GLU A 44 14.82 15.04 -18.15
CA GLU A 44 15.61 13.81 -18.25
C GLU A 44 15.44 12.93 -17.01
N ALA A 45 15.47 13.53 -15.82
CA ALA A 45 15.21 12.81 -14.56
C ALA A 45 13.79 12.23 -14.52
N ALA A 46 12.77 13.03 -14.87
CA ALA A 46 11.38 12.57 -14.92
C ALA A 46 11.15 11.47 -15.97
N LEU A 47 11.83 11.55 -17.12
CA LEU A 47 11.75 10.54 -18.17
C LEU A 47 12.38 9.22 -17.71
N ALA A 48 13.49 9.27 -16.97
CA ALA A 48 14.10 8.08 -16.37
C ALA A 48 13.16 7.43 -15.34
N VAL A 49 12.52 8.22 -14.49
CA VAL A 49 11.52 7.73 -13.53
C VAL A 49 10.32 7.12 -14.25
N LYS A 50 9.79 7.76 -15.30
CA LYS A 50 8.69 7.22 -16.09
C LYS A 50 9.04 5.87 -16.70
N LYS A 51 10.21 5.75 -17.34
CA LYS A 51 10.68 4.49 -17.94
C LYS A 51 10.83 3.39 -16.90
N LYS A 52 11.33 3.73 -15.71
CA LYS A 52 11.45 2.79 -14.59
C LYS A 52 10.07 2.36 -14.09
N ALA A 53 9.17 3.31 -13.83
CA ALA A 53 7.81 3.03 -13.40
C ALA A 53 7.03 2.17 -14.42
N ASP A 54 7.20 2.44 -15.72
CA ASP A 54 6.60 1.63 -16.79
C ASP A 54 7.14 0.18 -16.78
N ALA A 55 8.43 -0.01 -16.49
CA ALA A 55 9.04 -1.33 -16.36
C ALA A 55 8.57 -2.06 -15.10
N ASP A 56 8.55 -1.36 -13.96
CA ASP A 56 8.07 -1.90 -12.68
C ASP A 56 6.60 -2.30 -12.77
N PHE A 57 5.75 -1.47 -13.40
CA PHE A 57 4.35 -1.78 -13.67
C PHE A 57 4.18 -3.04 -14.53
N LYS A 58 4.97 -3.18 -15.59
CA LYS A 58 4.94 -4.39 -16.43
C LYS A 58 5.39 -5.63 -15.66
N ASN A 59 6.38 -5.50 -14.80
CA ASN A 59 6.86 -6.61 -13.96
C ASN A 59 5.81 -7.01 -12.92
N ALA A 60 5.15 -6.05 -12.27
CA ALA A 60 4.03 -6.31 -11.37
C ALA A 60 2.87 -7.02 -12.08
N CYS A 61 2.53 -6.58 -13.30
CA CYS A 61 1.51 -7.27 -14.12
C CYS A 61 1.91 -8.71 -14.47
N LYS A 62 3.18 -8.97 -14.78
CA LYS A 62 3.66 -10.32 -15.06
C LYS A 62 3.62 -11.21 -13.81
N LEU A 63 4.06 -10.68 -12.67
CA LEU A 63 4.04 -11.40 -11.39
C LEU A 63 2.60 -11.75 -10.98
N ALA A 64 1.68 -10.79 -11.07
CA ALA A 64 0.26 -11.03 -10.80
C ALA A 64 -0.30 -12.13 -11.71
N LYS A 65 0.06 -12.14 -13.00
CA LYS A 65 -0.36 -13.20 -13.91
C LYS A 65 0.23 -14.57 -13.57
N SER A 66 1.49 -14.64 -13.14
CA SER A 66 2.10 -15.91 -12.75
C SER A 66 1.54 -16.50 -11.46
N GLU A 67 1.11 -15.66 -10.51
CA GLU A 67 0.65 -16.11 -9.20
C GLU A 67 -0.87 -16.33 -9.13
N ILE A 68 -1.66 -15.49 -9.79
CA ILE A 68 -3.13 -15.48 -9.69
C ILE A 68 -3.78 -16.09 -10.95
N GLY A 69 -3.13 -16.00 -12.11
CA GLY A 69 -3.62 -16.50 -13.40
C GLY A 69 -3.70 -15.43 -14.51
N ASP A 70 -3.98 -15.84 -15.74
CA ASP A 70 -3.92 -14.94 -16.91
C ASP A 70 -4.86 -13.72 -16.84
N ASP A 71 -5.99 -13.86 -16.14
CA ASP A 71 -6.99 -12.82 -15.92
C ASP A 71 -6.72 -11.93 -14.68
N ALA A 72 -5.60 -12.14 -13.97
CA ALA A 72 -5.24 -11.42 -12.76
C ALA A 72 -5.28 -9.89 -12.91
N VAL A 73 -4.76 -9.37 -14.02
CA VAL A 73 -4.73 -7.93 -14.28
C VAL A 73 -6.14 -7.37 -14.46
N GLU A 74 -7.05 -8.14 -15.07
CA GLU A 74 -8.45 -7.73 -15.23
C GLU A 74 -9.17 -7.76 -13.90
N ARG A 75 -8.94 -8.78 -13.08
CA ARG A 75 -9.48 -8.89 -11.71
C ARG A 75 -9.00 -7.74 -10.81
N ILE A 76 -7.72 -7.38 -10.87
CA ILE A 76 -7.16 -6.26 -10.08
C ILE A 76 -7.78 -4.93 -10.52
N LYS A 77 -7.91 -4.68 -11.83
CA LYS A 77 -8.59 -3.48 -12.33
C LYS A 77 -10.04 -3.41 -11.86
N TYR A 78 -10.74 -4.54 -11.93
CA TYR A 78 -12.11 -4.66 -11.48
C TYR A 78 -12.24 -4.40 -9.96
N ALA A 79 -11.29 -4.90 -9.16
CA ALA A 79 -11.23 -4.60 -7.74
C ALA A 79 -11.03 -3.11 -7.47
N LEU A 80 -10.13 -2.44 -8.21
CA LEU A 80 -9.90 -0.99 -8.09
C LEU A 80 -11.14 -0.16 -8.48
N GLU A 81 -11.90 -0.59 -9.49
CA GLU A 81 -13.17 0.07 -9.85
C GLU A 81 -14.18 -0.07 -8.70
N LEU A 82 -14.26 -1.24 -8.08
CA LEU A 82 -15.14 -1.54 -6.95
C LEU A 82 -14.76 -0.84 -5.63
N GLU A 83 -13.53 -0.35 -5.47
CA GLU A 83 -13.18 0.45 -4.29
C GLU A 83 -13.87 1.83 -4.28
N THR A 84 -14.43 2.26 -5.41
CA THR A 84 -15.12 3.55 -5.53
C THR A 84 -16.63 3.38 -5.50
N GLU A 85 -17.34 4.21 -4.74
CA GLU A 85 -18.82 4.20 -4.68
C GLU A 85 -19.46 4.38 -6.08
N GLU A 86 -18.85 5.21 -6.93
CA GLU A 86 -19.28 5.38 -8.31
C GLU A 86 -19.10 4.12 -9.16
N GLY A 87 -18.02 3.38 -8.93
CA GLY A 87 -17.72 2.14 -9.64
C GLY A 87 -18.67 1.02 -9.23
N GLU A 88 -19.00 0.91 -7.93
CA GLU A 88 -20.02 -0.01 -7.44
C GLU A 88 -21.38 0.24 -8.08
N ALA A 89 -21.83 1.50 -8.14
CA ALA A 89 -23.10 1.87 -8.77
C ALA A 89 -23.13 1.57 -10.28
N LYS A 90 -22.04 1.91 -11.00
CA LYS A 90 -21.90 1.61 -12.44
C LYS A 90 -21.92 0.11 -12.71
N LEU A 91 -21.29 -0.69 -11.85
CA LEU A 91 -21.29 -2.14 -11.98
C LEU A 91 -22.68 -2.71 -11.76
N LYS A 92 -23.36 -2.31 -10.68
CA LYS A 92 -24.72 -2.77 -10.39
C LYS A 92 -25.66 -2.49 -11.57
N ALA A 93 -25.59 -1.29 -12.13
CA ALA A 93 -26.34 -0.93 -13.35
C ALA A 93 -25.93 -1.73 -14.60
N ARG A 94 -24.65 -2.13 -14.72
CA ARG A 94 -24.17 -2.99 -15.81
C ARG A 94 -24.71 -4.42 -15.63
N MET A 95 -24.65 -4.97 -14.42
CA MET A 95 -25.16 -6.30 -14.10
C MET A 95 -26.67 -6.39 -14.29
N GLU A 96 -27.42 -5.37 -13.86
CA GLU A 96 -28.86 -5.28 -14.09
C GLU A 96 -29.20 -5.29 -15.59
N ARG A 97 -28.51 -4.49 -16.40
CA ARG A 97 -28.67 -4.50 -17.87
C ARG A 97 -28.28 -5.82 -18.50
N GLN A 98 -27.19 -6.44 -18.06
CA GLN A 98 -26.77 -7.75 -18.56
C GLN A 98 -27.79 -8.84 -18.21
N ALA A 99 -28.35 -8.80 -17.01
CA ALA A 99 -29.40 -9.71 -16.58
C ALA A 99 -30.72 -9.48 -17.34
N GLU A 100 -31.09 -8.23 -17.62
CA GLU A 100 -32.24 -7.89 -18.44
C GLU A 100 -32.10 -8.42 -19.87
N VAL A 101 -30.96 -8.17 -20.52
CA VAL A 101 -30.69 -8.67 -21.87
C VAL A 101 -30.64 -10.21 -21.88
N ALA A 102 -30.03 -10.84 -20.88
CA ALA A 102 -30.01 -12.30 -20.78
C ALA A 102 -31.42 -12.90 -20.62
N ARG A 103 -32.32 -12.24 -19.88
CA ARG A 103 -33.74 -12.61 -19.80
C ARG A 103 -34.42 -12.48 -21.16
N TRP A 104 -34.17 -11.39 -21.90
CA TRP A 104 -34.70 -11.22 -23.26
C TRP A 104 -34.21 -12.32 -24.21
N MET A 105 -32.96 -12.75 -24.05
CA MET A 105 -32.36 -13.84 -24.82
C MET A 105 -32.78 -15.24 -24.34
N GLY A 106 -33.67 -15.34 -23.35
CA GLY A 106 -34.19 -16.61 -22.86
C GLY A 106 -33.15 -17.47 -22.12
N LEU A 107 -32.00 -16.91 -21.71
CA LEU A 107 -31.09 -17.61 -20.81
C LEU A 107 -31.79 -17.78 -19.46
N PRO A 108 -31.79 -18.99 -18.87
CA PRO A 108 -32.35 -19.23 -17.54
C PRO A 108 -31.41 -18.68 -16.45
N ILE A 109 -31.12 -17.38 -16.49
CA ILE A 109 -30.61 -16.64 -15.34
C ILE A 109 -31.81 -16.48 -14.42
N GLY A 110 -31.90 -17.35 -13.41
CA GLY A 110 -33.03 -17.43 -12.49
C GLY A 110 -33.51 -16.04 -12.05
N ALA A 111 -34.81 -15.91 -11.78
CA ALA A 111 -35.48 -14.69 -11.37
C ALA A 111 -34.83 -13.92 -10.17
N GLN A 112 -33.81 -14.50 -9.54
CA GLN A 112 -32.90 -13.92 -8.56
C GLN A 112 -31.96 -12.81 -9.06
N ALA A 113 -32.01 -12.30 -10.29
CA ALA A 113 -31.22 -11.08 -10.61
C ALA A 113 -31.68 -9.82 -9.82
N SER A 114 -32.82 -9.89 -9.11
CA SER A 114 -33.25 -8.89 -8.12
C SER A 114 -32.50 -8.98 -6.77
N LEU A 115 -31.50 -9.86 -6.61
CA LEU A 115 -30.74 -10.00 -5.35
C LEU A 115 -29.82 -8.81 -5.03
N PHE A 116 -29.44 -8.01 -6.03
CA PHE A 116 -28.51 -6.90 -5.82
C PHE A 116 -29.19 -5.65 -5.26
N GLY A 117 -30.51 -5.67 -5.05
CA GLY A 117 -31.29 -4.50 -4.63
C GLY A 117 -30.90 -3.98 -3.24
N GLU A 118 -30.52 -4.86 -2.33
CA GLU A 118 -30.16 -4.52 -0.94
C GLU A 118 -29.23 -5.61 -0.38
N ASP A 119 -28.02 -5.24 0.03
CA ASP A 119 -27.13 -6.16 0.73
C ASP A 119 -27.73 -6.50 2.09
N ARG A 120 -28.28 -7.71 2.21
CA ARG A 120 -28.91 -8.23 3.44
C ARG A 120 -27.91 -8.90 4.37
N THR A 121 -26.62 -8.85 4.05
CA THR A 121 -25.57 -9.35 4.94
C THR A 121 -25.70 -8.64 6.29
N PRO A 122 -25.85 -9.39 7.40
CA PRO A 122 -25.86 -8.78 8.73
C PRO A 122 -24.63 -7.89 8.92
N GLY A 123 -24.80 -6.73 9.56
CA GLY A 123 -23.71 -5.75 9.70
C GLY A 123 -22.42 -6.31 10.32
N ASP A 124 -22.55 -7.33 11.16
CA ASP A 124 -21.43 -8.07 11.76
C ASP A 124 -20.64 -8.91 10.73
N GLU A 125 -21.34 -9.58 9.81
CA GLU A 125 -20.70 -10.36 8.72
C GLU A 125 -20.05 -9.45 7.69
N ARG A 126 -20.69 -8.31 7.39
CA ARG A 126 -20.11 -7.27 6.53
C ARG A 126 -18.82 -6.71 7.14
N ALA A 127 -18.85 -6.36 8.43
CA ALA A 127 -17.68 -5.88 9.15
C ALA A 127 -16.55 -6.92 9.17
N PHE A 128 -16.87 -8.21 9.35
CA PHE A 128 -15.88 -9.30 9.24
C PHE A 128 -15.26 -9.38 7.84
N GLY A 129 -16.08 -9.33 6.77
CA GLY A 129 -15.60 -9.35 5.39
C GLY A 129 -14.67 -8.17 5.05
N GLU A 130 -15.04 -6.96 5.50
CA GLU A 130 -14.23 -5.75 5.37
C GLU A 130 -12.90 -5.88 6.12
N GLY A 131 -12.94 -6.36 7.36
CA GLY A 131 -11.75 -6.60 8.16
C GLY A 131 -10.81 -7.61 7.49
N LYS A 132 -11.36 -8.73 7.03
CA LYS A 132 -10.60 -9.78 6.34
C LYS A 132 -9.91 -9.28 5.08
N ARG A 133 -10.60 -8.43 4.30
CA ARG A 133 -10.02 -7.77 3.13
C ARG A 133 -8.89 -6.83 3.53
N ALA A 134 -9.10 -5.97 4.54
CA ALA A 134 -8.08 -5.05 5.03
C ALA A 134 -6.83 -5.77 5.57
N GLY A 135 -7.02 -6.92 6.23
CA GLY A 135 -5.93 -7.80 6.65
C GLY A 135 -5.16 -8.36 5.46
N MET A 136 -5.85 -8.95 4.47
CA MET A 136 -5.19 -9.48 3.27
C MET A 136 -4.43 -8.40 2.48
N GLU A 137 -4.98 -7.19 2.38
CA GLU A 137 -4.34 -6.04 1.72
C GLU A 137 -3.15 -5.46 2.50
N GLY A 138 -2.95 -5.88 3.75
CA GLY A 138 -1.87 -5.37 4.61
C GLY A 138 -2.08 -3.93 5.08
N LYS A 139 -3.32 -3.45 5.15
CA LYS A 139 -3.67 -2.11 5.66
C LYS A 139 -3.46 -2.05 7.18
N GLU A 140 -3.40 -0.84 7.77
CA GLU A 140 -3.33 -0.72 9.23
C GLU A 140 -4.57 -1.32 9.92
N ARG A 141 -4.38 -1.96 11.08
CA ARG A 141 -5.46 -2.54 11.91
C ARG A 141 -6.31 -1.46 12.58
N ARG A 142 -7.02 -0.68 11.77
CA ARG A 142 -7.87 0.43 12.20
C ARG A 142 -9.32 0.23 11.69
N PRO A 143 -10.20 -0.35 12.50
CA PRO A 143 -11.61 -0.50 12.14
C PRO A 143 -12.30 0.87 11.99
N PRO A 144 -13.22 1.04 11.02
CA PRO A 144 -14.05 2.24 10.89
C PRO A 144 -15.26 2.27 11.83
N TYR A 145 -15.46 1.23 12.65
CA TYR A 145 -16.58 1.06 13.57
C TYR A 145 -16.25 1.53 14.99
N ASP A 146 -17.26 1.86 15.80
CA ASP A 146 -17.06 2.24 17.20
C ASP A 146 -16.74 1.00 18.07
N ALA A 147 -15.79 1.13 19.00
CA ALA A 147 -15.31 0.06 19.87
C ALA A 147 -16.39 -0.61 20.74
N ALA A 148 -17.51 0.06 21.00
CA ALA A 148 -18.63 -0.48 21.76
C ALA A 148 -19.50 -1.44 20.94
N THR A 149 -19.36 -1.48 19.62
CA THR A 149 -20.22 -2.27 18.72
C THR A 149 -19.71 -3.70 18.50
N SER A 150 -20.63 -4.63 18.21
CA SER A 150 -20.28 -5.99 17.76
C SER A 150 -19.47 -5.98 16.46
N GLN A 151 -19.77 -5.03 15.57
CA GLN A 151 -19.13 -4.83 14.28
C GLN A 151 -17.63 -4.55 14.41
N PHE A 152 -17.21 -3.76 15.41
CA PHE A 152 -15.79 -3.52 15.69
C PHE A 152 -15.03 -4.80 16.00
N ARG A 153 -15.60 -5.67 16.84
CA ARG A 153 -14.96 -6.96 17.20
C ARG A 153 -14.89 -7.88 15.99
N LYS A 154 -15.96 -7.94 15.21
CA LYS A 154 -16.04 -8.76 13.99
C LYS A 154 -15.06 -8.29 12.91
N TRP A 155 -14.86 -6.98 12.76
CA TRP A 155 -13.85 -6.42 11.87
C TRP A 155 -12.43 -6.83 12.29
N LEU A 156 -12.11 -6.77 13.59
CA LEU A 156 -10.80 -7.21 14.08
C LEU A 156 -10.57 -8.72 13.87
N GLU A 157 -11.58 -9.54 14.12
CA GLU A 157 -11.56 -10.98 13.86
C GLU A 157 -11.32 -11.27 12.37
N GLY A 158 -12.00 -10.53 11.49
CA GLY A 158 -11.77 -10.57 10.06
C GLY A 158 -10.33 -10.21 9.71
N TYR A 159 -9.81 -9.10 10.22
CA TYR A 159 -8.45 -8.63 9.96
C TYR A 159 -7.40 -9.67 10.36
N ASP A 160 -7.54 -10.25 11.54
CA ASP A 160 -6.62 -11.28 12.03
C ASP A 160 -6.69 -12.55 11.16
N ALA A 161 -7.88 -12.91 10.68
CA ALA A 161 -8.06 -14.01 9.72
C ALA A 161 -7.45 -13.71 8.33
N GLY A 162 -7.50 -12.45 7.88
CA GLY A 162 -6.83 -12.01 6.65
C GLY A 162 -5.30 -12.06 6.77
N GLN A 163 -4.78 -11.66 7.93
CA GLN A 163 -3.34 -11.73 8.23
C GLN A 163 -2.85 -13.18 8.36
N GLU A 164 -3.67 -14.11 8.85
CA GLU A 164 -3.32 -15.53 8.86
C GLU A 164 -3.10 -16.09 7.46
N VAL A 165 -3.90 -15.67 6.48
CA VAL A 165 -3.70 -16.05 5.06
C VAL A 165 -2.36 -15.51 4.54
N ASN A 166 -2.04 -14.26 4.85
CA ASN A 166 -0.73 -13.69 4.49
C ASN A 166 0.42 -14.45 5.17
N ARG A 167 0.27 -14.84 6.44
CA ARG A 167 1.25 -15.65 7.17
C ARG A 167 1.42 -17.04 6.55
N SER A 168 0.34 -17.72 6.16
CA SER A 168 0.43 -19.05 5.54
C SER A 168 1.12 -18.97 4.17
N LEU A 169 0.79 -17.96 3.36
CA LEU A 169 1.46 -17.73 2.07
C LEU A 169 2.95 -17.45 2.25
N MET A 170 3.33 -16.68 3.29
CA MET A 170 4.74 -16.46 3.63
C MET A 170 5.42 -17.73 4.14
N ALA A 171 4.75 -18.55 4.95
CA ALA A 171 5.30 -19.82 5.44
C ALA A 171 5.53 -20.83 4.31
N ASP A 172 4.61 -20.92 3.35
CA ASP A 172 4.76 -21.76 2.15
C ASP A 172 5.88 -21.25 1.23
N ALA A 173 6.09 -19.93 1.16
CA ALA A 173 7.21 -19.33 0.45
C ALA A 173 8.56 -19.57 1.17
N ILE A 174 8.57 -19.66 2.50
CA ILE A 174 9.73 -20.01 3.34
C ILE A 174 9.69 -21.51 3.64
N LYS A 175 9.54 -22.35 2.61
CA LYS A 175 9.85 -23.77 2.76
C LYS A 175 11.37 -23.88 2.95
N PRO A 176 11.89 -24.46 4.06
CA PRO A 176 13.32 -24.64 4.21
C PRO A 176 13.82 -25.45 3.01
N LEU A 177 14.89 -24.99 2.36
CA LEU A 177 15.64 -25.86 1.45
C LEU A 177 16.00 -27.09 2.28
N SER A 178 15.31 -28.20 2.02
CA SER A 178 15.56 -29.48 2.65
C SER A 178 17.04 -29.81 2.52
N GLU A 179 17.63 -30.31 3.61
CA GLU A 179 19.04 -30.65 3.77
C GLU A 179 19.63 -31.29 2.51
N LYS A 180 20.44 -30.52 1.79
CA LYS A 180 21.60 -31.12 1.15
C LYS A 180 22.64 -31.16 2.26
N ALA A 181 23.00 -32.37 2.71
CA ALA A 181 24.07 -32.60 3.67
C ALA A 181 25.25 -31.65 3.38
N PRO A 182 25.82 -30.98 4.39
CA PRO A 182 26.97 -30.11 4.15
C PRO A 182 28.05 -30.95 3.45
N PRO A 183 28.66 -30.46 2.36
CA PRO A 183 29.86 -31.12 1.84
C PRO A 183 30.85 -31.19 3.00
N ALA A 184 31.42 -32.38 3.22
CA ALA A 184 32.45 -32.60 4.23
C ALA A 184 33.48 -31.47 4.17
N ASP A 185 33.74 -30.86 5.32
CA ASP A 185 34.64 -29.73 5.46
C ASP A 185 36.06 -30.20 5.02
N PRO A 186 36.67 -29.60 3.98
CA PRO A 186 37.94 -30.09 3.44
C PRO A 186 39.16 -29.83 4.35
N PHE A 187 38.94 -29.39 5.60
CA PHE A 187 39.97 -29.08 6.58
C PHE A 187 39.95 -29.99 7.81
N ASP A 188 39.07 -31.00 7.86
CA ASP A 188 38.95 -31.92 9.00
C ASP A 188 40.08 -32.96 9.09
N ASP A 189 40.98 -33.00 8.10
CA ASP A 189 42.15 -33.91 8.05
C ASP A 189 43.50 -33.22 8.40
N ALA A 190 43.49 -31.97 8.88
CA ALA A 190 44.71 -31.16 9.00
C ALA A 190 45.28 -30.96 10.41
N PHE A 191 44.68 -31.52 11.46
CA PHE A 191 45.26 -31.47 12.80
C PHE A 191 45.37 -32.86 13.42
N PRO A 192 46.58 -33.45 13.50
CA PRO A 192 46.78 -34.71 14.20
C PRO A 192 46.45 -34.54 15.68
N ASP A 193 45.70 -35.51 16.22
CA ASP A 193 45.39 -35.67 17.65
C ASP A 193 46.66 -35.59 18.49
N GLU A 194 46.92 -34.43 19.10
CA GLU A 194 47.92 -34.31 20.15
C GLU A 194 47.20 -34.14 21.49
N ALA A 195 47.47 -35.13 22.34
CA ALA A 195 46.80 -35.41 23.58
C ALA A 195 46.77 -34.21 24.54
N SER A 196 45.63 -34.08 25.21
CA SER A 196 45.44 -33.56 26.56
C SER A 196 46.72 -33.10 27.29
N ASN A 197 46.87 -31.79 27.45
CA ASN A 197 47.65 -31.23 28.55
C ASN A 197 46.91 -30.01 29.13
N GLU A 198 45.71 -30.26 29.63
CA GLU A 198 44.91 -29.32 30.41
C GLU A 198 45.42 -29.31 31.87
N ASP A 199 46.59 -28.73 32.15
CA ASP A 199 47.03 -28.56 33.56
C ASP A 199 48.17 -27.53 33.82
N GLU A 200 48.49 -26.62 32.88
CA GLU A 200 49.65 -25.72 33.04
C GLU A 200 49.41 -24.22 32.77
N TRP A 201 48.16 -23.73 32.82
CA TRP A 201 47.87 -22.30 32.66
C TRP A 201 47.29 -21.58 33.89
N ASP A 202 46.87 -22.32 34.93
CA ASP A 202 46.29 -21.74 36.17
C ASP A 202 47.27 -21.66 37.36
N ARG A 203 48.57 -21.88 37.14
CA ARG A 203 49.59 -21.81 38.22
C ARG A 203 50.52 -20.58 38.16
N ALA A 204 50.20 -19.57 37.36
CA ALA A 204 50.99 -18.35 37.23
C ALA A 204 50.21 -17.08 37.61
N ALA A 205 49.59 -17.07 38.79
CA ALA A 205 49.23 -15.82 39.46
C ALA A 205 50.39 -15.41 40.40
N PRO A 206 51.10 -14.29 40.15
CA PRO A 206 52.05 -13.78 41.12
C PRO A 206 51.31 -13.22 42.35
N GLU A 207 51.65 -13.70 43.54
CA GLU A 207 51.13 -13.18 44.81
C GLU A 207 51.49 -11.69 45.00
N PRO A 208 50.61 -10.90 45.64
CA PRO A 208 50.87 -9.49 45.92
C PRO A 208 51.97 -9.34 46.97
N VAL A 209 53.05 -8.64 46.60
CA VAL A 209 54.09 -8.21 47.55
C VAL A 209 53.53 -7.09 48.42
N HIS A 210 53.59 -7.30 49.74
CA HIS A 210 53.25 -6.35 50.80
C HIS A 210 54.07 -5.05 50.75
#